data_AF-E1WZ87-F1
#
_entry.id   AF-E1WZ87-F1
#
_cell.length_a   1.000
_cell.length_b   1.000
_cell.length_c   1.000
_cell.angle_alpha   90.00
_cell.angle_beta   90.00
_cell.angle_gamma   90.00
#
_symmetry.space_group_name_H-M   'P 1'
#
loop_
_entity.id
_entity.type
_entity.pdbx_description
1 polymer ?
#
loop_
_entity_poly.entity_id
_entity_poly.type
_entity_poly.pdbx_seq_one_letter_code
_entity_poly.pdbx_strand_id
1 'polypeptide(L)'
;MRLIRMQLFKFSILFLLLNVNINAMNMFSDMDCIQGSFDAVVEHKAAPFGLSKNILTVSKNDCSISISHSKLKFMKNNWNIDVCRAPVHIKKDEGGVNVIKRGNGCKEGSSDFCKELSMIEKILQDDGLIFATGEKENISSDHGKIYCAYLLTKKYLREGIVFNRGRQYEGVLSPVKVKMNTSNVMSDVKEANEPSEVSKPLEDGPADF
;
A
#
# COMPACT_ATOMS: atom_id res chain seq x y z
N MET A 1 67.78 22.53 29.36
CA MET A 1 67.30 23.50 28.33
C MET A 1 66.69 22.68 27.20
N ARG A 2 65.41 22.94 26.91
CA ARG A 2 64.54 22.47 25.81
C ARG A 2 65.08 21.40 24.85
N LEU A 3 64.31 20.32 24.68
CA LEU A 3 63.98 19.70 23.39
C LEU A 3 62.84 18.67 23.57
N ILE A 4 61.60 19.16 23.56
CA ILE A 4 60.40 18.35 23.27
C ILE A 4 59.67 19.10 22.17
N ARG A 5 59.66 18.57 20.94
CA ARG A 5 58.55 18.78 19.99
C ARG A 5 58.74 17.98 18.71
N MET A 6 57.60 17.60 18.14
CA MET A 6 57.36 17.02 16.80
C MET A 6 57.32 15.49 16.70
N GLN A 7 56.28 14.87 17.26
CA GLN A 7 55.86 13.49 16.92
C GLN A 7 54.33 13.38 16.68
N LEU A 8 53.59 14.47 16.43
CA LEU A 8 52.11 14.44 16.39
C LEU A 8 51.48 14.41 14.98
N PHE A 9 52.22 14.23 13.90
CA PHE A 9 51.68 14.29 12.53
C PHE A 9 51.58 12.94 11.79
N LYS A 10 51.34 11.82 12.49
CA LYS A 10 51.18 10.50 11.84
C LYS A 10 49.82 9.81 12.03
N PHE A 11 48.87 10.42 12.74
CA PHE A 11 47.57 9.81 13.04
C PHE A 11 46.34 10.56 12.48
N SER A 12 46.51 11.48 11.52
CA SER A 12 45.40 12.34 11.08
C SER A 12 44.49 11.76 9.98
N ILE A 13 44.89 10.68 9.30
CA ILE A 13 44.10 10.16 8.15
C ILE A 13 43.19 8.98 8.56
N LEU A 14 43.50 8.27 9.65
CA LEU A 14 42.72 7.11 10.08
C LEU A 14 41.39 7.49 10.77
N PHE A 15 41.29 8.70 11.32
CA PHE A 15 40.06 9.18 11.97
C PHE A 15 39.03 9.77 11.00
N LEU A 16 39.40 10.04 9.74
CA LEU A 16 38.48 10.60 8.74
C LEU A 16 37.59 9.53 8.08
N LEU A 17 37.94 8.24 8.21
CA LEU A 17 37.21 7.11 7.59
C LEU A 17 36.11 6.50 8.48
N LEU A 18 35.96 6.96 9.73
CA LEU A 18 34.95 6.44 10.68
C LEU A 18 33.64 7.25 10.70
N ASN A 19 33.51 8.29 9.90
CA ASN A 19 32.25 9.04 9.73
C ASN A 19 31.48 8.62 8.47
N VAL A 20 31.51 7.32 8.12
CA VAL A 20 30.51 6.76 7.20
C VAL A 20 29.20 6.68 7.96
N ASN A 21 28.40 7.74 7.85
CA ASN A 21 27.03 7.79 8.33
C ASN A 21 26.28 6.58 7.75
N ILE A 22 26.00 5.63 8.62
CA ILE A 22 25.14 4.49 8.35
C ILE A 22 23.71 5.01 8.40
N ASN A 23 23.33 5.83 7.42
CA ASN A 23 21.93 6.11 7.16
C ASN A 23 21.36 4.87 6.47
N ALA A 24 21.17 3.79 7.25
CA ALA A 24 20.18 2.80 6.87
C ALA A 24 18.86 3.57 6.83
N MET A 25 18.41 3.92 5.63
CA MET A 25 17.16 4.65 5.44
C MET A 25 16.04 3.69 5.83
N ASN A 26 15.64 3.79 7.10
CA ASN A 26 14.52 3.04 7.63
C ASN A 26 13.29 3.45 6.82
N MET A 27 12.53 2.46 6.39
CA MET A 27 11.22 2.70 5.81
C MET A 27 10.39 3.53 6.80
N PHE A 28 9.63 4.49 6.29
CA PHE A 28 8.70 5.26 7.12
C PHE A 28 7.79 4.32 7.94
N SER A 29 7.47 4.74 9.17
CA SER A 29 6.62 3.94 10.04
C SER A 29 5.15 3.98 9.57
N ASP A 30 4.37 2.99 9.98
CA ASP A 30 2.92 2.98 9.72
C ASP A 30 2.26 4.27 10.23
N MET A 31 2.72 4.78 11.36
CA MET A 31 2.18 6.01 11.96
C MET A 31 2.56 7.27 11.18
N ASP A 32 3.78 7.35 10.65
CA ASP A 32 4.17 8.46 9.77
C ASP A 32 3.23 8.55 8.56
N CYS A 33 2.85 7.40 8.01
CA CYS A 33 1.93 7.33 6.90
C CYS A 33 0.48 7.62 7.31
N ILE A 34 -0.04 7.02 8.38
CA ILE A 34 -1.44 7.18 8.82
C ILE A 34 -1.72 8.61 9.29
N GLN A 35 -0.81 9.21 10.06
CA GLN A 35 -1.01 10.54 10.67
C GLN A 35 -0.37 11.68 9.86
N GLY A 36 0.56 11.38 8.96
CA GLY A 36 1.24 12.39 8.16
C GLY A 36 0.32 13.13 7.19
N SER A 37 0.75 14.30 6.74
CA SER A 37 0.09 15.05 5.68
C SER A 37 1.11 15.40 4.61
N PHE A 38 0.73 15.28 3.34
CA PHE A 38 1.64 15.50 2.22
C PHE A 38 0.89 15.77 0.93
N ASP A 39 1.59 16.40 -0.01
CA ASP A 39 1.18 16.56 -1.39
C ASP A 39 2.27 16.00 -2.31
N ALA A 40 1.84 15.27 -3.34
CA ALA A 40 2.68 14.70 -4.38
C ALA A 40 2.05 14.92 -5.76
N VAL A 41 2.87 15.30 -6.74
CA VAL A 41 2.47 15.44 -8.13
C VAL A 41 3.44 14.64 -9.00
N VAL A 42 2.92 13.68 -9.75
CA VAL A 42 3.69 12.86 -10.69
C VAL A 42 3.21 13.19 -12.10
N GLU A 43 4.13 13.65 -12.94
CA GLU A 43 3.87 13.94 -14.35
C GLU A 43 4.77 13.08 -15.25
N HIS A 44 4.18 12.42 -16.24
CA HIS A 44 4.95 11.75 -17.28
C HIS A 44 4.28 11.84 -18.64
N LYS A 45 5.09 11.64 -19.69
CA LYS A 45 4.61 11.63 -21.08
C LYS A 45 3.85 10.34 -21.36
N ALA A 46 2.76 10.44 -22.12
CA ALA A 46 1.98 9.30 -22.57
C ALA A 46 2.35 8.87 -24.02
N ALA A 47 2.33 7.56 -24.26
CA ALA A 47 2.58 6.95 -25.57
C ALA A 47 1.45 7.23 -26.58
N PRO A 48 1.68 7.13 -27.90
CA PRO A 48 2.92 6.73 -28.59
C PRO A 48 3.83 7.89 -29.05
N PHE A 49 3.46 9.16 -28.84
CA PHE A 49 4.26 10.31 -29.33
C PHE A 49 4.69 11.30 -28.25
N GLY A 50 4.36 11.06 -26.98
CA GLY A 50 4.72 11.96 -25.88
C GLY A 50 4.11 13.36 -25.96
N LEU A 51 3.13 13.56 -26.84
CA LEU A 51 2.42 14.82 -27.05
C LEU A 51 1.39 15.09 -25.94
N SER A 52 0.96 14.05 -25.24
CA SER A 52 0.07 14.13 -24.09
C SER A 52 0.82 13.80 -22.80
N LYS A 53 0.32 14.34 -21.70
CA LYS A 53 0.82 14.07 -20.35
C LYS A 53 -0.25 13.36 -19.53
N ASN A 54 0.18 12.41 -18.72
CA ASN A 54 -0.58 11.93 -17.57
C ASN A 54 -0.11 12.74 -16.36
N ILE A 55 -1.06 13.21 -15.57
CA ILE A 55 -0.79 13.94 -14.33
C ILE A 55 -1.56 13.24 -13.23
N LEU A 56 -0.84 12.73 -12.24
CA LEU A 56 -1.37 12.19 -11.00
C LEU A 56 -1.05 13.16 -9.86
N THR A 57 -2.07 13.59 -9.15
CA THR A 57 -1.94 14.40 -7.94
C THR A 57 -2.53 13.61 -6.77
N VAL A 58 -1.73 13.43 -5.73
CA VAL A 58 -2.17 12.81 -4.48
C VAL A 58 -1.94 13.80 -3.35
N SER A 59 -3.01 14.12 -2.64
CA SER A 59 -2.96 14.93 -1.44
C SER A 59 -3.49 14.11 -0.28
N LYS A 60 -2.77 14.13 0.84
CA LYS A 60 -3.19 13.51 2.09
C LYS A 60 -3.20 14.56 3.18
N ASN A 61 -4.34 14.65 3.87
CA ASN A 61 -4.47 15.42 5.08
C ASN A 61 -5.14 14.52 6.14
N ASP A 62 -4.39 14.17 7.17
CA ASP A 62 -4.81 13.21 8.19
C ASP A 62 -5.36 11.91 7.57
N CYS A 63 -6.65 11.62 7.74
CA CYS A 63 -7.31 10.42 7.21
C CYS A 63 -7.85 10.57 5.78
N SER A 64 -7.83 11.79 5.24
CA SER A 64 -8.41 12.09 3.93
C SER A 64 -7.34 12.01 2.85
N ILE A 65 -7.56 11.15 1.87
CA ILE A 65 -6.71 10.99 0.69
C ILE A 65 -7.51 11.45 -0.52
N SER A 66 -7.01 12.48 -1.21
CA SER A 66 -7.53 12.96 -2.49
C SER A 66 -6.60 12.49 -3.60
N ILE A 67 -7.15 11.77 -4.57
CA ILE A 67 -6.44 11.27 -5.75
C ILE A 67 -7.09 11.92 -6.97
N SER A 68 -6.34 12.76 -7.67
CA SER A 68 -6.77 13.41 -8.91
C SER A 68 -5.88 12.91 -10.05
N HIS A 69 -6.50 12.48 -11.14
CA HIS A 69 -5.79 11.96 -12.29
C HIS A 69 -6.35 12.53 -13.58
N SER A 70 -5.46 13.10 -14.40
CA SER A 70 -5.79 13.74 -15.67
C SER A 70 -5.02 13.12 -16.83
N LYS A 71 -5.76 12.67 -17.85
CA LYS A 71 -5.25 12.20 -19.14
C LYS A 71 -5.78 13.08 -20.27
N LEU A 72 -4.92 13.40 -21.24
CA LEU A 72 -5.31 14.07 -22.49
C LEU A 72 -6.13 15.38 -22.31
N LYS A 73 -5.90 16.17 -21.25
CA LYS A 73 -6.66 17.39 -20.86
C LYS A 73 -8.18 17.23 -20.60
N PHE A 74 -8.82 16.21 -21.15
CA PHE A 74 -10.28 16.01 -21.15
C PHE A 74 -10.74 14.91 -20.20
N MET A 75 -9.91 13.90 -19.90
CA MET A 75 -10.28 12.82 -18.98
C MET A 75 -9.74 13.15 -17.60
N LYS A 76 -10.63 13.54 -16.69
CA LYS A 76 -10.30 13.86 -15.30
C LYS A 76 -11.08 12.95 -14.39
N ASN A 77 -10.38 12.28 -13.47
CA ASN A 77 -10.99 11.50 -12.41
C ASN A 77 -10.50 12.06 -11.08
N ASN A 78 -11.43 12.18 -10.13
CA ASN A 78 -11.14 12.66 -8.79
C ASN A 78 -11.80 11.72 -7.78
N TRP A 79 -11.00 11.21 -6.86
CA TRP A 79 -11.45 10.36 -5.77
C TRP A 79 -11.07 10.96 -4.43
N ASN A 80 -12.00 10.90 -3.49
CA ASN A 80 -11.81 11.28 -2.10
C ASN A 80 -12.07 10.05 -1.22
N ILE A 81 -11.07 9.64 -0.45
CA ILE A 81 -11.09 8.44 0.38
C ILE A 81 -10.82 8.86 1.83
N ASP A 82 -11.77 8.61 2.73
CA ASP A 82 -11.59 8.82 4.17
C ASP A 82 -11.33 7.49 4.85
N VAL A 83 -10.06 7.19 5.11
CA VAL A 83 -9.63 5.86 5.61
C VAL A 83 -10.02 5.61 7.06
N CYS A 84 -10.54 6.62 7.76
CA CYS A 84 -10.94 6.54 9.16
C CYS A 84 -12.48 6.46 9.36
N ARG A 85 -13.26 6.46 8.28
CA ARG A 85 -14.73 6.35 8.34
C ARG A 85 -15.25 5.03 7.83
N ALA A 86 -16.22 4.48 8.55
CA ALA A 86 -17.06 3.37 8.12
C ALA A 86 -18.43 3.89 7.60
N PRO A 87 -19.10 3.16 6.69
CA PRO A 87 -18.62 1.97 5.98
C PRO A 87 -17.50 2.31 4.99
N VAL A 88 -16.75 1.30 4.54
CA VAL A 88 -15.71 1.48 3.52
C VAL A 88 -16.35 1.99 2.23
N HIS A 89 -15.86 3.11 1.71
CA HIS A 89 -16.46 3.76 0.53
C HIS A 89 -15.44 4.56 -0.28
N ILE A 90 -15.80 4.85 -1.53
CA ILE A 90 -15.09 5.75 -2.45
C ILE A 90 -16.03 6.91 -2.72
N LYS A 91 -15.56 8.15 -2.55
CA LYS A 91 -16.27 9.33 -3.08
C LYS A 91 -15.62 9.68 -4.41
N LYS A 92 -16.41 9.79 -5.48
CA LYS A 92 -15.95 10.13 -6.82
C LYS A 92 -16.62 11.41 -7.28
N ASP A 93 -15.83 12.35 -7.80
CA ASP A 93 -16.31 13.65 -8.26
C ASP A 93 -16.25 13.73 -9.80
N GLU A 94 -17.34 13.31 -10.45
CA GLU A 94 -17.55 13.37 -11.91
C GLU A 94 -18.82 14.17 -12.22
N GLY A 95 -18.76 15.50 -12.09
CA GLY A 95 -19.94 16.38 -12.29
C GLY A 95 -20.95 16.38 -11.14
N GLY A 96 -20.66 15.66 -10.06
CA GLY A 96 -21.39 15.58 -8.80
C GLY A 96 -20.70 14.59 -7.85
N VAL A 97 -21.02 14.64 -6.56
CA VAL A 97 -20.43 13.73 -5.55
C VAL A 97 -21.16 12.39 -5.57
N ASN A 98 -20.51 11.34 -6.07
CA ASN A 98 -21.03 9.97 -6.03
C ASN A 98 -20.33 9.17 -4.92
N VAL A 99 -21.09 8.50 -4.05
CA VAL A 99 -20.55 7.70 -2.93
C VAL A 99 -20.79 6.21 -3.20
N ILE A 100 -19.71 5.49 -3.49
CA ILE A 100 -19.73 4.08 -3.87
C ILE A 100 -19.26 3.26 -2.66
N LYS A 101 -20.18 2.52 -2.05
CA LYS A 101 -19.91 1.73 -0.84
C LYS A 101 -19.35 0.35 -1.20
N ARG A 102 -18.49 -0.16 -0.33
CA ARG A 102 -17.97 -1.52 -0.43
C ARG A 102 -19.04 -2.56 -0.08
N GLY A 103 -19.17 -3.57 -0.92
CA GLY A 103 -19.95 -4.78 -0.64
C GLY A 103 -19.12 -5.92 -0.03
N ASN A 104 -19.59 -7.16 -0.18
CA ASN A 104 -18.90 -8.34 0.36
C ASN A 104 -17.76 -8.78 -0.57
N GLY A 105 -16.52 -8.51 -0.16
CA GLY A 105 -15.32 -8.86 -0.91
C GLY A 105 -15.16 -8.05 -2.20
N CYS A 106 -14.04 -8.26 -2.90
CA CYS A 106 -13.82 -7.63 -4.19
C CYS A 106 -13.05 -8.54 -5.15
N LYS A 107 -13.72 -8.96 -6.24
CA LYS A 107 -13.08 -9.52 -7.43
C LYS A 107 -13.09 -8.44 -8.50
N GLU A 108 -12.03 -8.35 -9.30
CA GLU A 108 -11.93 -7.29 -10.31
C GLU A 108 -13.14 -7.30 -11.25
N GLY A 109 -13.75 -6.12 -11.47
CA GLY A 109 -14.93 -5.96 -12.32
C GLY A 109 -16.26 -6.43 -11.73
N SER A 110 -16.29 -7.04 -10.53
CA SER A 110 -17.49 -7.69 -9.99
C SER A 110 -18.55 -6.71 -9.44
N SER A 111 -18.20 -5.45 -9.22
CA SER A 111 -19.10 -4.38 -8.76
C SER A 111 -18.51 -3.02 -9.16
N ASP A 112 -19.31 -1.96 -9.11
CA ASP A 112 -18.82 -0.61 -9.42
C ASP A 112 -17.73 -0.19 -8.43
N PHE A 113 -17.87 -0.54 -7.15
CA PHE A 113 -16.81 -0.38 -6.16
C PHE A 113 -15.50 -1.06 -6.61
N CYS A 114 -15.58 -2.29 -7.11
CA CYS A 114 -14.41 -3.04 -7.55
C CYS A 114 -13.75 -2.52 -8.83
N LYS A 115 -14.56 -1.97 -9.75
CA LYS A 115 -14.04 -1.30 -10.95
C LYS A 115 -13.26 -0.05 -10.55
N GLU A 116 -13.83 0.76 -9.68
CA GLU A 116 -13.20 1.99 -9.17
C GLU A 116 -11.94 1.67 -8.35
N LEU A 117 -11.99 0.66 -7.47
CA LEU A 117 -10.80 0.19 -6.75
C LEU A 117 -9.68 -0.26 -7.69
N SER A 118 -10.00 -1.08 -8.70
CA SER A 118 -9.00 -1.52 -9.69
C SER A 118 -8.41 -0.32 -10.46
N MET A 119 -9.24 0.65 -10.83
CA MET A 119 -8.77 1.86 -11.51
C MET A 119 -7.85 2.70 -10.62
N ILE A 120 -8.22 2.94 -9.36
CA ILE A 120 -7.40 3.70 -8.40
C ILE A 120 -6.06 3.00 -8.18
N GLU A 121 -6.05 1.69 -7.95
CA GLU A 121 -4.82 0.92 -7.75
C GLU A 121 -3.91 0.96 -8.97
N LYS A 122 -4.47 0.75 -10.18
CA LYS A 122 -3.70 0.86 -11.43
C LYS A 122 -3.10 2.24 -11.60
N ILE A 123 -3.84 3.31 -11.34
CA ILE A 123 -3.32 4.68 -11.47
C ILE A 123 -2.20 4.93 -10.45
N LEU A 124 -2.39 4.57 -9.19
CA LEU A 124 -1.36 4.76 -8.17
C LEU A 124 -0.10 3.94 -8.48
N GLN A 125 -0.23 2.75 -9.05
CA GLN A 125 0.91 1.92 -9.45
C GLN A 125 1.56 2.42 -10.74
N ASP A 126 0.80 2.47 -11.83
CA ASP A 126 1.31 2.65 -13.18
C ASP A 126 1.69 4.10 -13.48
N ASP A 127 0.84 5.06 -13.07
CA ASP A 127 1.08 6.49 -13.31
C ASP A 127 1.74 7.16 -12.08
N GLY A 128 1.75 6.48 -10.93
CA GLY A 128 2.37 6.94 -9.68
C GLY A 128 3.70 6.26 -9.37
N LEU A 129 3.68 5.06 -8.77
CA LEU A 129 4.87 4.37 -8.26
C LEU A 129 5.96 4.13 -9.31
N ILE A 130 5.58 3.89 -10.58
CA ILE A 130 6.56 3.70 -11.65
C ILE A 130 7.34 4.99 -11.96
N PHE A 131 6.68 6.16 -11.88
CA PHE A 131 7.24 7.43 -12.36
C PHE A 131 7.59 8.42 -11.25
N ALA A 132 7.16 8.17 -10.01
CA ALA A 132 7.46 9.04 -8.88
C ALA A 132 8.96 9.07 -8.55
N THR A 133 9.48 10.26 -8.26
CA THR A 133 10.90 10.47 -8.01
C THR A 133 11.27 10.28 -6.53
N GLY A 134 12.53 9.91 -6.30
CA GLY A 134 13.08 9.69 -4.97
C GLY A 134 12.83 8.28 -4.45
N GLU A 135 13.14 8.08 -3.17
CA GLU A 135 13.13 6.76 -2.55
C GLU A 135 11.78 6.41 -1.94
N LYS A 136 11.28 5.21 -2.24
CA LYS A 136 9.99 4.71 -1.75
C LYS A 136 9.92 4.62 -0.22
N GLU A 137 11.06 4.36 0.43
CA GLU A 137 11.19 4.23 1.88
C GLU A 137 11.11 5.58 2.62
N ASN A 138 11.34 6.70 1.90
CA ASN A 138 11.35 8.03 2.47
C ASN A 138 10.02 8.77 2.21
N ILE A 139 9.20 8.96 3.25
CA ILE A 139 7.89 9.64 3.17
C ILE A 139 7.98 11.10 2.68
N SER A 140 9.17 11.72 2.74
CA SER A 140 9.37 13.07 2.22
C SER A 140 9.54 13.11 0.69
N SER A 141 9.88 11.98 0.07
CA SER A 141 10.00 11.85 -1.38
C SER A 141 8.63 11.65 -2.03
N ASP A 142 8.48 12.03 -3.30
CA ASP A 142 7.21 11.81 -4.00
C ASP A 142 6.91 10.31 -4.15
N HIS A 143 7.91 9.47 -4.36
CA HIS A 143 7.73 8.01 -4.36
C HIS A 143 7.20 7.50 -3.01
N GLY A 144 7.78 7.93 -1.89
CA GLY A 144 7.33 7.52 -0.56
C GLY A 144 5.92 7.99 -0.23
N LYS A 145 5.55 9.22 -0.62
CA LYS A 145 4.19 9.76 -0.50
C LYS A 145 3.17 8.94 -1.28
N ILE A 146 3.45 8.66 -2.56
CA ILE A 146 2.56 7.85 -3.41
C ILE A 146 2.45 6.43 -2.86
N TYR A 147 3.56 5.86 -2.37
CA TYR A 147 3.57 4.54 -1.75
C TYR A 147 2.74 4.48 -0.48
N CYS A 148 2.86 5.47 0.41
CA CYS A 148 1.99 5.59 1.58
C CYS A 148 0.51 5.65 1.18
N ALA A 149 0.15 6.50 0.21
CA ALA A 149 -1.23 6.61 -0.26
C ALA A 149 -1.75 5.30 -0.85
N TYR A 150 -0.92 4.59 -1.62
CA TYR A 150 -1.25 3.25 -2.14
C TYR A 150 -1.49 2.24 -1.03
N LEU A 151 -0.62 2.18 -0.01
CA LEU A 151 -0.79 1.24 1.12
C LEU A 151 -2.08 1.51 1.89
N LEU A 152 -2.36 2.77 2.23
CA LEU A 152 -3.58 3.15 2.95
C LEU A 152 -4.83 2.84 2.12
N THR A 153 -4.82 3.20 0.84
CA THR A 153 -5.93 2.93 -0.08
C THR A 153 -6.20 1.44 -0.20
N LYS A 154 -5.15 0.62 -0.36
CA LYS A 154 -5.25 -0.84 -0.42
C LYS A 154 -5.81 -1.41 0.89
N LYS A 155 -5.26 -1.03 2.03
CA LYS A 155 -5.71 -1.53 3.35
C LYS A 155 -7.16 -1.16 3.64
N TYR A 156 -7.55 0.07 3.32
CA TYR A 156 -8.92 0.54 3.52
C TYR A 156 -9.90 -0.06 2.50
N LEU A 157 -9.70 0.19 1.20
CA LEU A 157 -10.66 -0.18 0.17
C LEU A 157 -10.67 -1.68 -0.12
N ARG A 158 -9.52 -2.34 -0.17
CA ARG A 158 -9.41 -3.77 -0.51
C ARG A 158 -9.50 -4.68 0.70
N GLU A 159 -8.81 -4.36 1.79
CA GLU A 159 -8.78 -5.23 2.99
C GLU A 159 -9.88 -4.88 4.00
N GLY A 160 -10.37 -3.64 3.98
CA GLY A 160 -11.55 -3.22 4.77
C GLY A 160 -11.18 -2.66 6.14
N ILE A 161 -9.90 -2.33 6.31
CA ILE A 161 -9.35 -1.84 7.57
C ILE A 161 -9.69 -0.36 7.70
N VAL A 162 -10.48 -0.02 8.71
CA VAL A 162 -10.76 1.38 9.09
C VAL A 162 -9.75 1.81 10.14
N PHE A 163 -9.00 2.89 9.85
CA PHE A 163 -7.97 3.39 10.74
C PHE A 163 -8.54 4.31 11.82
N ASN A 164 -7.85 4.41 12.95
CA ASN A 164 -8.20 5.28 14.06
C ASN A 164 -6.95 6.07 14.49
N ARG A 165 -7.03 7.40 14.43
CA ARG A 165 -5.90 8.28 14.77
C ARG A 165 -5.36 8.11 16.20
N GLY A 166 -6.22 7.71 17.13
CA GLY A 166 -5.86 7.48 18.53
C GLY A 166 -5.23 6.10 18.80
N ARG A 167 -5.10 5.24 17.78
CA ARG A 167 -4.50 3.92 17.90
C ARG A 167 -3.09 3.93 17.30
N GLN A 168 -2.16 3.25 17.96
CA GLN A 168 -0.83 2.96 17.43
C GLN A 168 -0.89 1.73 16.51
N TYR A 169 -0.25 1.84 15.36
CA TYR A 169 -0.16 0.79 14.34
C TYR A 169 1.31 0.47 14.07
N GLU A 170 1.61 -0.83 13.99
CA GLU A 170 2.94 -1.33 13.63
C GLU A 170 2.77 -2.58 12.76
N GLY A 171 3.39 -2.59 11.58
CA GLY A 171 3.35 -3.73 10.65
C GLY A 171 2.00 -4.00 9.98
N VAL A 172 1.07 -3.06 10.03
CA VAL A 172 -0.26 -3.14 9.41
C VAL A 172 -0.23 -2.71 7.94
N LEU A 173 0.49 -1.64 7.61
CA LEU A 173 0.60 -1.16 6.22
C LEU A 173 1.59 -1.99 5.41
N SER A 174 2.63 -2.47 6.09
CA SER A 174 3.72 -3.19 5.46
C SER A 174 3.41 -4.68 5.37
N PRO A 175 3.57 -5.34 4.21
CA PRO A 175 3.61 -6.80 4.20
C PRO A 175 4.84 -7.22 4.99
N VAL A 176 4.64 -7.76 6.20
CA VAL A 176 5.73 -8.35 6.98
C VAL A 176 6.45 -9.32 6.06
N LYS A 177 7.72 -9.03 5.74
CA LYS A 177 8.59 -9.99 5.10
C LYS A 177 8.74 -11.12 6.10
N VAL A 178 7.91 -12.16 5.96
CA VAL A 178 8.09 -13.42 6.68
C VAL A 178 9.49 -13.90 6.31
N LYS A 179 10.44 -13.77 7.23
CA LYS A 179 11.66 -14.57 7.18
C LYS A 179 11.17 -16.00 7.40
N MET A 180 10.99 -16.76 6.33
CA MET A 180 10.86 -18.22 6.44
C MET A 180 12.18 -18.73 7.00
N ASN A 181 12.27 -18.85 8.33
CA ASN A 181 13.17 -19.79 8.96
C ASN A 181 12.56 -21.18 8.72
N THR A 182 12.96 -21.82 7.62
CA THR A 182 12.70 -23.24 7.42
C THR A 182 13.61 -23.99 8.40
N SER A 183 13.10 -24.24 9.60
CA SER A 183 13.65 -25.23 10.51
C SER A 183 12.68 -26.40 10.56
N ASN A 184 13.14 -27.53 10.02
CA ASN A 184 12.54 -28.86 10.01
C ASN A 184 11.67 -29.17 11.23
N VAL A 185 10.47 -29.72 11.01
CA VAL A 185 10.05 -31.02 11.59
C VAL A 185 9.04 -31.67 10.63
N MET A 186 9.55 -32.61 9.84
CA MET A 186 8.76 -33.64 9.19
C MET A 186 8.37 -34.63 10.30
N SER A 187 7.07 -34.78 10.56
CA SER A 187 6.56 -35.87 11.39
C SER A 187 5.44 -36.55 10.63
N ASP A 188 5.76 -37.79 10.27
CA ASP A 188 4.91 -38.90 9.88
C ASP A 188 3.43 -38.75 10.25
N VAL A 189 2.57 -38.83 9.24
CA VAL A 189 1.24 -39.42 9.39
C VAL A 189 1.13 -40.52 8.34
N LYS A 190 1.14 -41.76 8.84
CA LYS A 190 0.90 -42.98 8.07
C LYS A 190 -0.52 -42.98 7.52
N GLU A 191 -0.58 -43.27 6.23
CA GLU A 191 -1.74 -43.65 5.44
C GLU A 191 -2.14 -45.09 5.74
N ALA A 192 -3.44 -45.35 5.92
CA ALA A 192 -4.04 -46.68 5.84
C ALA A 192 -5.42 -46.57 5.18
N ASN A 193 -5.56 -47.29 4.07
CA ASN A 193 -6.72 -47.35 3.17
C ASN A 193 -7.86 -48.27 3.67
N GLU A 194 -9.10 -47.80 3.43
CA GLU A 194 -10.31 -48.46 2.86
C GLU A 194 -10.94 -49.75 3.48
N PRO A 195 -12.14 -50.23 3.02
CA PRO A 195 -13.44 -49.55 2.85
C PRO A 195 -14.64 -50.43 3.35
N SER A 196 -15.87 -49.88 3.41
CA SER A 196 -17.15 -50.65 3.30
C SER A 196 -18.34 -49.69 3.13
N GLU A 197 -18.95 -49.62 1.95
CA GLU A 197 -20.10 -50.39 1.44
C GLU A 197 -21.49 -49.98 1.99
N VAL A 198 -22.21 -49.23 1.14
CA VAL A 198 -23.62 -49.35 0.71
C VAL A 198 -24.71 -49.71 1.74
N SER A 199 -25.63 -48.77 1.98
CA SER A 199 -27.08 -48.96 1.71
C SER A 199 -27.91 -47.66 1.88
N LYS A 200 -28.67 -47.33 0.85
CA LYS A 200 -29.92 -46.53 0.84
C LYS A 200 -31.02 -47.46 0.31
N PRO A 201 -32.33 -47.14 0.32
CA PRO A 201 -33.08 -46.09 1.06
C PRO A 201 -34.29 -46.69 1.83
N LEU A 202 -34.98 -45.89 2.65
CA LEU A 202 -36.39 -46.15 2.96
C LEU A 202 -37.22 -44.89 2.73
N GLU A 203 -38.18 -45.02 1.82
CA GLU A 203 -39.32 -44.13 1.63
C GLU A 203 -40.21 -44.12 2.88
N ASP A 204 -40.80 -42.97 3.21
CA ASP A 204 -42.15 -42.94 3.77
C ASP A 204 -42.88 -41.69 3.29
N GLY A 205 -44.14 -41.88 2.90
CA GLY A 205 -44.96 -40.98 2.09
C GLY A 205 -45.64 -39.83 2.84
N PRO A 206 -46.62 -39.16 2.20
CA PRO A 206 -47.21 -37.93 2.69
C PRO A 206 -48.31 -38.19 3.74
N ALA A 207 -48.41 -37.31 4.74
CA ALA A 207 -49.56 -37.21 5.61
C ALA A 207 -50.52 -36.14 5.07
N ASP A 208 -51.70 -36.58 4.67
CA ASP A 208 -52.88 -35.74 4.42
C ASP A 208 -53.33 -35.05 5.71
N PHE A 209 -53.55 -33.73 5.68
CA PHE A 209 -54.65 -32.99 6.33
C PHE A 209 -54.74 -31.57 5.75
#